data_AF-A0A2N5CKR4-F1
#
_entry.id   AF-A0A2N5CKR4-F1
#
_cell.length_a   1.000
_cell.length_b   1.000
_cell.length_c   1.000
_cell.angle_alpha   90.00
_cell.angle_beta   90.00
_cell.angle_gamma   90.00
#
_symmetry.space_group_name_H-M   'P 1'
#
loop_
_entity.id
_entity.type
_entity.pdbx_description
1 polymer ?
#
loop_
_entity_poly.entity_id
_entity_poly.type
_entity_poly.pdbx_seq_one_letter_code
_entity_poly.pdbx_strand_id
1 'polypeptide(L)'
;MSDQSSQEPTMEEILASIRRIISEDDAPAAEAPPPPAPEPVFEPEPEPAIEDDVLELTDPIEPPAPVETLGDLDLYTPEPEPEPAYAPPPAPAPEPTYTPPPVFNRDEVAETLVGDHAAGLAASAFGSLSSALLMPANGRTLEDVVRELLRPLLKEWLDTNLPRIVENKVEEEVHRISRGRGV
;
A
#
# COMPACT_ATOMS: atom_id res chain seq x y z
N MET A 1 -20.85 38.89 -51.51
CA MET A 1 -21.51 39.79 -50.56
C MET A 1 -21.35 39.23 -49.16
N SER A 2 -20.40 39.83 -48.45
CA SER A 2 -20.29 39.99 -46.98
C SER A 2 -20.41 38.78 -46.04
N ASP A 3 -19.23 38.31 -45.60
CA ASP A 3 -18.95 37.75 -44.27
C ASP A 3 -19.63 38.57 -43.16
N GLN A 4 -20.55 37.95 -42.41
CA GLN A 4 -21.22 38.59 -41.27
C GLN A 4 -21.66 37.52 -40.26
N SER A 5 -20.72 36.75 -39.67
CA SER A 5 -21.01 35.87 -38.53
C SER A 5 -19.81 35.52 -37.63
N SER A 6 -18.68 36.25 -37.72
CA SER A 6 -17.51 35.99 -36.86
C SER A 6 -16.96 37.27 -36.25
N GLN A 7 -17.85 38.13 -35.73
CA GLN A 7 -17.44 39.16 -34.79
C GLN A 7 -17.04 38.42 -33.51
N GLU A 8 -15.74 38.38 -33.20
CA GLU A 8 -15.29 37.87 -31.91
C GLU A 8 -16.04 38.64 -30.81
N PRO A 9 -16.79 37.96 -29.93
CA PRO A 9 -17.62 38.64 -28.95
C PRO A 9 -16.73 39.52 -28.08
N THR A 10 -17.16 40.76 -27.92
CA THR A 10 -16.40 41.74 -27.14
C THR A 10 -16.39 41.30 -25.68
N MET A 11 -15.32 41.62 -24.96
CA MET A 11 -15.13 41.26 -23.55
C MET A 11 -16.35 41.62 -22.67
N GLU A 12 -17.02 42.73 -22.98
CA GLU A 12 -18.20 43.20 -22.26
C GLU A 12 -19.43 42.32 -22.48
N GLU A 13 -19.60 41.75 -23.67
CA GLU A 13 -20.69 40.81 -23.99
C GLU A 13 -20.49 39.48 -23.28
N ILE A 14 -19.25 39.00 -23.20
CA ILE A 14 -18.90 37.79 -22.44
C ILE A 14 -19.25 38.00 -20.96
N LEU A 15 -18.86 39.14 -20.38
CA LEU A 15 -19.14 39.45 -18.98
C LEU A 15 -20.64 39.68 -18.72
N ALA A 16 -21.37 40.29 -19.66
CA ALA A 16 -22.81 40.46 -19.56
C ALA A 16 -23.56 39.12 -19.64
N SER A 17 -23.10 38.20 -20.50
CA SER A 17 -23.67 36.86 -20.64
C SER A 17 -23.50 36.04 -19.34
N ILE A 18 -22.30 36.05 -18.76
CA ILE A 18 -22.03 35.37 -17.47
C ILE A 18 -22.88 35.97 -16.34
N ARG A 19 -22.99 37.31 -16.27
CA ARG A 19 -23.78 37.98 -15.22
C ARG A 19 -25.28 37.67 -15.33
N ARG A 20 -25.80 37.53 -16.55
CA ARG A 20 -27.19 37.13 -16.79
C ARG A 20 -27.45 35.70 -16.33
N ILE A 21 -26.58 34.75 -16.70
CA ILE A 21 -26.74 33.33 -16.31
C ILE A 21 -26.75 33.18 -14.79
N ILE A 22 -25.82 33.84 -14.08
CA ILE A 22 -25.73 33.75 -12.61
C ILE A 22 -26.95 34.38 -11.93
N SER A 23 -27.50 35.47 -12.50
CA SER A 23 -28.68 36.12 -11.93
C SER A 23 -29.98 35.36 -12.23
N GLU A 24 -30.00 34.56 -13.29
CA GLU A 24 -31.16 33.77 -13.73
C GLU A 24 -31.23 32.42 -12.97
N ASP A 25 -30.10 31.94 -12.43
CA ASP A 25 -29.99 30.66 -11.69
C ASP A 25 -30.13 30.81 -10.15
N ASP A 26 -30.14 32.03 -9.60
CA ASP A 26 -30.30 32.30 -8.15
C ASP A 26 -31.79 32.46 -7.73
N ALA A 27 -32.68 31.68 -8.34
CA ALA A 27 -34.07 31.60 -7.92
C ALA A 27 -34.24 30.44 -6.92
N PRO A 28 -34.56 30.70 -5.63
CA PRO A 28 -34.79 29.61 -4.69
C PRO A 28 -36.05 28.85 -5.10
N ALA A 29 -35.88 27.58 -5.46
CA ALA A 29 -36.99 26.65 -5.62
C ALA A 29 -37.70 26.52 -4.27
N ALA A 30 -38.85 27.17 -4.14
CA ALA A 30 -39.75 26.97 -3.01
C ALA A 30 -40.35 25.56 -3.11
N GLU A 31 -39.72 24.61 -2.43
CA GLU A 31 -40.09 23.20 -2.42
C GLU A 31 -41.24 22.99 -1.41
N ALA A 32 -42.42 22.62 -1.92
CA ALA A 32 -43.54 22.15 -1.11
C ALA A 32 -43.18 20.76 -0.50
N PRO A 33 -43.65 20.43 0.72
CA PRO A 33 -43.27 19.18 1.35
C PRO A 33 -43.85 17.97 0.58
N PRO A 34 -43.06 16.92 0.31
CA PRO A 34 -43.53 15.73 -0.37
C PRO A 34 -44.46 14.89 0.52
N PRO A 35 -45.41 14.12 -0.05
CA PRO A 35 -46.24 13.19 0.71
C PRO A 35 -45.39 12.07 1.35
N PRO A 36 -45.83 11.49 2.49
CA PRO A 36 -45.06 10.46 3.17
C PRO A 36 -44.92 9.20 2.31
N ALA A 37 -43.67 8.76 2.12
CA ALA A 37 -43.32 7.53 1.41
C ALA A 37 -43.73 6.28 2.23
N PRO A 38 -44.10 5.17 1.59
CA PRO A 38 -44.39 3.91 2.28
C PRO A 38 -43.14 3.38 3.00
N GLU A 39 -43.33 2.81 4.20
CA GLU A 39 -42.26 2.26 5.03
C GLU A 39 -41.46 1.18 4.27
N PRO A 40 -40.12 1.18 4.38
CA PRO A 40 -39.28 0.18 3.73
C PRO A 40 -39.50 -1.20 4.37
N VAL A 41 -39.99 -2.15 3.58
CA VAL A 41 -39.92 -3.57 3.93
C VAL A 41 -38.44 -3.95 3.85
N PHE A 42 -37.81 -4.23 4.98
CA PHE A 42 -36.46 -4.78 5.04
C PHE A 42 -36.47 -6.18 4.43
N GLU A 43 -36.02 -6.31 3.19
CA GLU A 43 -35.48 -7.57 2.69
C GLU A 43 -34.17 -7.85 3.46
N PRO A 44 -33.96 -9.08 3.96
CA PRO A 44 -32.70 -9.42 4.61
C PRO A 44 -31.57 -9.27 3.58
N GLU A 45 -30.57 -8.47 3.95
CA GLU A 45 -29.33 -8.30 3.21
C GLU A 45 -28.71 -9.68 2.92
N PRO A 46 -28.26 -9.99 1.70
CA PRO A 46 -27.62 -11.26 1.41
C PRO A 46 -26.36 -11.39 2.29
N GLU A 47 -26.26 -12.50 3.02
CA GLU A 47 -25.08 -12.82 3.83
C GLU A 47 -23.81 -12.72 2.95
N PRO A 48 -22.70 -12.15 3.47
CA PRO A 48 -21.49 -12.03 2.69
C PRO A 48 -21.04 -13.43 2.25
N ALA A 49 -20.86 -13.62 0.95
CA ALA A 49 -20.22 -14.82 0.42
C ALA A 49 -18.82 -14.89 1.03
N ILE A 50 -18.57 -15.89 1.87
CA ILE A 50 -17.25 -16.19 2.40
C ILE A 50 -16.40 -16.57 1.18
N GLU A 51 -15.52 -15.68 0.76
CA GLU A 51 -14.52 -15.99 -0.25
C GLU A 51 -13.61 -17.08 0.33
N ASP A 52 -13.46 -18.21 -0.38
CA ASP A 52 -12.62 -19.36 0.04
C ASP A 52 -11.13 -19.01 0.27
N ASP A 53 -10.74 -17.76 0.03
CA ASP A 53 -9.40 -17.19 0.32
C ASP A 53 -9.23 -16.72 1.78
N VAL A 54 -10.29 -16.69 2.61
CA VAL A 54 -10.18 -16.38 4.04
C VAL A 54 -10.10 -17.66 4.86
N LEU A 55 -8.87 -18.12 5.14
CA LEU A 55 -8.63 -19.28 6.00
C LEU A 55 -8.58 -18.87 7.47
N GLU A 56 -9.65 -19.15 8.21
CA GLU A 56 -9.71 -18.96 9.67
C GLU A 56 -9.15 -20.21 10.38
N LEU A 57 -7.88 -20.15 10.78
CA LEU A 57 -7.17 -21.28 11.40
C LEU A 57 -7.36 -21.28 12.93
N THR A 58 -8.52 -21.74 13.40
CA THR A 58 -8.83 -21.86 14.83
C THR A 58 -8.12 -23.04 15.50
N ASP A 59 -7.79 -24.09 14.74
CA ASP A 59 -7.07 -25.27 15.24
C ASP A 59 -5.56 -25.18 14.94
N PRO A 60 -4.68 -25.38 15.94
CA PRO A 60 -3.25 -25.37 15.72
C PRO A 60 -2.80 -26.61 14.92
N ILE A 61 -2.05 -26.39 13.84
CA ILE A 61 -1.42 -27.48 13.08
C ILE A 61 -0.18 -27.95 13.85
N GLU A 62 -0.09 -29.24 14.13
CA GLU A 62 1.12 -29.87 14.65
C GLU A 62 2.18 -29.89 13.53
N PRO A 63 3.35 -29.29 13.71
CA PRO A 63 4.38 -29.29 12.67
C PRO A 63 4.81 -30.74 12.40
N PRO A 64 5.08 -31.10 11.12
CA PRO A 64 5.64 -32.41 10.82
C PRO A 64 6.96 -32.58 11.57
N ALA A 65 7.26 -33.82 11.99
CA ALA A 65 8.53 -34.15 12.63
C ALA A 65 9.70 -33.61 11.79
N PRO A 66 10.77 -33.08 12.42
CA PRO A 66 11.89 -32.54 11.66
C PRO A 66 12.48 -33.64 10.80
N VAL A 67 12.27 -33.56 9.49
CA VAL A 67 13.03 -34.32 8.51
C VAL A 67 14.27 -33.51 8.21
N GLU A 68 15.44 -34.01 8.61
CA GLU A 68 16.71 -33.41 8.19
C GLU A 68 16.91 -33.73 6.71
N THR A 69 16.50 -32.81 5.84
CA THR A 69 16.66 -32.93 4.39
C THR A 69 17.99 -32.28 3.98
N LEU A 70 18.95 -33.07 3.49
CA LEU A 70 20.10 -32.54 2.77
C LEU A 70 19.77 -32.47 1.27
N GLY A 71 19.22 -31.34 0.85
CA GLY A 71 18.77 -31.14 -0.54
C GLY A 71 17.50 -31.93 -0.84
N ASP A 72 17.44 -32.59 -1.99
CA ASP A 72 16.25 -33.29 -2.52
C ASP A 72 16.15 -34.76 -2.07
N LEU A 73 16.79 -35.11 -0.94
CA LEU A 73 16.95 -36.48 -0.48
C LEU A 73 16.52 -36.61 0.99
N ASP A 74 15.48 -37.41 1.23
CA ASP A 74 15.02 -37.76 2.58
C ASP A 74 15.99 -38.76 3.23
N LEU A 75 16.70 -38.30 4.27
CA LEU A 75 17.61 -39.13 5.06
C LEU A 75 16.83 -39.99 6.06
N TYR A 76 16.62 -41.26 5.72
CA TYR A 76 16.18 -42.26 6.68
C TYR A 76 17.39 -42.78 7.47
N THR A 77 17.49 -42.47 8.76
CA THR A 77 18.48 -43.05 9.67
C THR A 77 17.92 -44.37 10.23
N PRO A 78 18.38 -45.56 9.77
CA PRO A 78 17.97 -46.80 10.39
C PRO A 78 18.50 -46.88 11.84
N GLU A 79 17.71 -47.46 12.74
CA GLU A 79 18.12 -47.78 14.12
C GLU A 79 19.44 -48.59 14.09
N PRO A 80 20.48 -48.19 14.84
CA PRO A 80 21.79 -48.81 14.72
C PRO A 80 21.75 -50.26 15.22
N GLU A 81 22.03 -51.22 14.33
CA GLU A 81 22.41 -52.58 14.74
C GLU A 81 23.73 -52.53 15.51
N PRO A 82 23.93 -53.37 16.54
CA PRO A 82 25.15 -53.34 17.33
C PRO A 82 26.36 -53.78 16.51
N GLU A 83 27.27 -52.83 16.23
CA GLU A 83 28.54 -53.12 15.59
C GLU A 83 29.44 -54.00 16.49
N PRO A 84 30.21 -54.96 15.91
CA PRO A 84 31.17 -55.73 16.68
C PRO A 84 32.29 -54.82 17.21
N ALA A 85 32.58 -54.95 18.51
CA ALA A 85 33.59 -54.14 19.19
C ALA A 85 35.00 -54.34 18.59
N TYR A 86 35.47 -53.38 17.79
CA TYR A 86 36.88 -53.26 17.42
C TYR A 86 37.64 -52.44 18.48
N ALA A 87 38.83 -52.90 18.85
CA ALA A 87 39.75 -52.12 19.69
C ALA A 87 40.34 -50.97 18.86
N PRO A 88 40.35 -49.72 19.37
CA PRO A 88 40.85 -48.57 18.62
C PRO A 88 42.38 -48.65 18.44
N PRO A 89 42.93 -48.24 17.28
CA PRO A 89 44.37 -48.06 17.11
C PRO A 89 44.90 -46.91 17.97
N PRO A 90 46.20 -46.90 18.33
CA PRO A 90 46.77 -45.84 19.15
C PRO A 90 46.71 -44.47 18.45
N ALA A 91 46.34 -43.44 19.20
CA ALA A 91 46.12 -42.09 18.70
C ALA A 91 47.40 -41.45 18.11
N PRO A 92 47.33 -40.78 16.93
CA PRO A 92 48.41 -39.94 16.43
C PRO A 92 48.56 -38.67 17.28
N ALA A 93 49.78 -38.15 17.38
CA ALA A 93 50.09 -36.90 18.09
C ALA A 93 49.34 -35.69 17.48
N PRO A 94 48.94 -34.69 18.28
CA PRO A 94 48.15 -33.56 17.79
C PRO A 94 48.98 -32.67 16.85
N GLU A 95 48.52 -32.51 15.61
CA GLU A 95 48.96 -31.45 14.71
C GLU A 95 48.35 -30.11 15.15
N PRO A 96 49.05 -28.96 14.93
CA PRO A 96 48.49 -27.65 15.27
C PRO A 96 47.26 -27.35 14.39
N THR A 97 46.12 -27.17 15.05
CA THR A 97 44.85 -26.80 14.42
C THR A 97 45.00 -25.42 13.75
N TYR A 98 44.96 -25.39 12.42
CA TYR A 98 44.83 -24.14 11.66
C TYR A 98 43.36 -23.70 11.70
N THR A 99 43.09 -22.57 12.36
CA THR A 99 41.79 -21.88 12.24
C THR A 99 41.82 -21.03 10.97
N PRO A 100 41.01 -21.33 9.94
CA PRO A 100 40.92 -20.45 8.78
C PRO A 100 40.36 -19.08 9.20
N PRO A 101 40.79 -17.98 8.55
CA PRO A 101 40.22 -16.65 8.82
C PRO A 101 38.72 -16.66 8.47
N PRO A 102 37.91 -15.83 9.16
CA PRO A 102 36.50 -15.70 8.82
C PRO A 102 36.37 -15.25 7.36
N VAL A 103 35.69 -16.05 6.56
CA VAL A 103 35.33 -15.70 5.18
C VAL A 103 34.24 -14.65 5.23
N PHE A 104 34.49 -13.50 4.58
CA PHE A 104 33.48 -12.45 4.46
C PHE A 104 32.36 -12.93 3.54
N ASN A 105 31.18 -13.15 4.10
CA ASN A 105 30.01 -13.64 3.38
C ASN A 105 29.05 -12.48 3.09
N ARG A 106 28.90 -12.11 1.82
CA ARG A 106 28.13 -10.91 1.44
C ARG A 106 26.63 -11.09 1.70
N ASP A 107 26.13 -12.32 1.60
CA ASP A 107 24.72 -12.62 1.81
C ASP A 107 24.33 -12.52 3.30
N GLU A 108 25.21 -12.93 4.22
CA GLU A 108 25.00 -12.74 5.67
C GLU A 108 24.95 -11.26 6.05
N VAL A 109 25.80 -10.43 5.44
CA VAL A 109 25.83 -8.97 5.66
C VAL A 109 24.60 -8.29 5.06
N ALA A 110 24.07 -8.81 3.95
CA ALA A 110 22.84 -8.30 3.33
C ALA A 110 21.61 -8.52 4.23
N GLU A 111 21.56 -9.63 4.96
CA GLU A 111 20.49 -9.88 5.93
C GLU A 111 20.67 -9.09 7.25
N THR A 112 21.89 -8.69 7.59
CA THR A 112 22.19 -7.86 8.79
C THR A 112 22.43 -6.37 8.49
N LEU A 113 22.01 -5.87 7.32
CA LEU A 113 22.16 -4.45 6.93
C LEU A 113 21.59 -3.47 7.98
N VAL A 114 20.58 -3.91 8.72
CA VAL A 114 20.08 -3.23 9.90
C VAL A 114 20.41 -4.09 11.11
N GLY A 115 21.22 -3.56 12.03
CA GLY A 115 21.48 -4.25 13.29
C GLY A 115 20.19 -4.37 14.12
N ASP A 116 20.02 -5.49 14.82
CA ASP A 116 18.85 -5.76 15.69
C ASP A 116 18.53 -4.60 16.65
N HIS A 117 19.57 -3.91 17.11
CA HIS A 117 19.41 -2.73 17.95
C HIS A 117 18.73 -1.57 17.21
N ALA A 118 19.14 -1.27 15.97
CA ALA A 118 18.53 -0.21 15.17
C ALA A 118 17.09 -0.57 14.76
N ALA A 119 16.85 -1.85 14.43
CA ALA A 119 15.50 -2.36 14.19
C ALA A 119 14.59 -2.24 15.43
N GLY A 120 15.11 -2.58 16.62
CA GLY A 120 14.39 -2.43 17.88
C GLY A 120 14.09 -0.98 18.26
N LEU A 121 15.01 -0.06 17.98
CA LEU A 121 14.78 1.38 18.16
C LEU A 121 13.69 1.90 17.22
N ALA A 122 13.69 1.48 15.95
CA ALA A 122 12.64 1.84 15.00
C ALA A 122 11.28 1.29 15.44
N ALA A 123 11.21 0.00 15.79
CA ALA A 123 9.98 -0.64 16.25
C ALA A 123 9.40 0.00 17.51
N SER A 124 10.24 0.36 18.49
CA SER A 124 9.80 1.05 19.70
C SER A 124 9.33 2.49 19.44
N ALA A 125 9.97 3.22 18.52
CA ALA A 125 9.50 4.53 18.08
C ALA A 125 8.12 4.45 17.40
N PHE A 126 7.91 3.47 16.50
CA PHE A 126 6.60 3.25 15.89
C PHE A 126 5.54 2.78 16.90
N GLY A 127 5.91 1.94 17.86
CA GLY A 127 5.01 1.49 18.94
C GLY A 127 4.57 2.64 19.85
N SER A 128 5.50 3.51 20.24
CA SER A 128 5.18 4.72 21.04
C SER A 128 4.32 5.72 20.27
N LEU A 129 4.56 5.90 18.97
CA LEU A 129 3.71 6.72 18.10
C LEU A 129 2.30 6.12 17.98
N SER A 130 2.18 4.83 17.69
CA SER A 130 0.88 4.12 17.62
C SER A 130 0.11 4.25 18.93
N SER A 131 0.76 3.98 20.07
CA SER A 131 0.13 4.14 21.38
C SER A 131 -0.31 5.57 21.67
N ALA A 132 0.44 6.58 21.21
CA ALA A 132 0.08 7.99 21.34
C ALA A 132 -1.09 8.38 20.43
N LEU A 133 -1.22 7.75 19.26
CA LEU A 133 -2.32 7.93 18.32
C LEU A 133 -3.62 7.25 18.79
N LEU A 134 -3.51 6.14 19.53
CA LEU A 134 -4.65 5.40 20.09
C LEU A 134 -5.22 6.04 21.37
N MET A 135 -4.50 6.97 21.99
CA MET A 135 -4.99 7.77 23.12
C MET A 135 -5.63 9.06 22.60
N PRO A 136 -6.97 9.23 22.70
CA PRO A 136 -7.62 10.45 22.26
C PRO A 136 -7.36 11.54 23.30
N ALA A 137 -6.23 12.24 23.18
CA ALA A 137 -5.88 13.25 24.17
C ALA A 137 -6.85 14.44 24.17
N ASN A 138 -7.57 14.72 23.07
CA ASN A 138 -8.43 15.92 22.93
C ASN A 138 -9.49 15.81 21.81
N GLY A 139 -10.04 14.61 21.53
CA GLY A 139 -10.96 14.44 20.38
C GLY A 139 -10.29 14.55 19.00
N ARG A 140 -8.95 14.62 18.96
CA ARG A 140 -8.15 14.46 17.74
C ARG A 140 -8.25 13.00 17.30
N THR A 141 -8.66 12.80 16.06
CA THR A 141 -8.67 11.48 15.44
C THR A 141 -7.28 11.14 14.89
N LEU A 142 -7.02 9.85 14.71
CA LEU A 142 -5.85 9.38 13.94
C LEU A 142 -5.80 10.05 12.55
N GLU A 143 -6.97 10.27 11.94
CA GLU A 143 -7.11 10.94 10.66
C GLU A 143 -6.55 12.38 10.69
N ASP A 144 -6.80 13.14 11.77
CA ASP A 144 -6.29 14.51 11.89
C ASP A 144 -4.76 14.54 11.94
N VAL A 145 -4.14 13.58 12.63
CA VAL A 145 -2.68 13.46 12.73
C VAL A 145 -2.08 12.99 11.41
N VAL A 146 -2.67 11.97 10.78
CA VAL A 146 -2.25 11.48 9.46
C VAL A 146 -2.38 12.57 8.41
N ARG A 147 -3.45 13.38 8.45
CA ARG A 147 -3.66 14.52 7.56
C ARG A 147 -2.64 15.64 7.81
N GLU A 148 -2.25 15.90 9.06
CA GLU A 148 -1.18 16.85 9.39
C GLU A 148 0.17 16.39 8.83
N LEU A 149 0.47 15.09 8.91
CA LEU A 149 1.73 14.50 8.43
C LEU A 149 1.79 14.32 6.90
N LEU A 150 0.68 13.94 6.25
CA LEU A 150 0.64 13.73 4.80
C LEU A 150 0.60 15.04 4.01
N ARG A 151 0.07 16.12 4.58
CA ARG A 151 -0.06 17.41 3.89
C ARG A 151 1.27 17.97 3.35
N PRO A 152 2.40 18.02 4.11
CA PRO A 152 3.67 18.47 3.56
C PRO A 152 4.22 17.54 2.47
N LEU A 153 4.13 16.22 2.65
CA LEU A 153 4.63 15.24 1.69
C LEU A 153 3.87 15.29 0.36
N LEU A 154 2.54 15.35 0.42
CA LEU A 154 1.70 15.47 -0.77
C LEU A 154 1.91 16.80 -1.48
N LYS A 155 2.14 17.89 -0.73
CA LYS A 155 2.43 19.19 -1.32
C LYS A 155 3.73 19.18 -2.11
N GLU A 156 4.82 18.71 -1.51
CA GLU A 156 6.12 18.62 -2.16
C GLU A 156 6.07 17.72 -3.41
N TRP A 157 5.37 16.59 -3.29
CA TRP A 157 5.16 15.69 -4.42
C TRP A 157 4.36 16.35 -5.54
N LEU A 158 3.27 17.03 -5.22
CA LEU A 158 2.47 17.75 -6.21
C LEU A 158 3.28 18.88 -6.85
N ASP A 159 4.00 19.69 -6.08
CA ASP A 159 4.82 20.78 -6.61
C ASP A 159 5.88 20.25 -7.61
N THR A 160 6.41 19.05 -7.36
CA THR A 160 7.43 18.40 -8.21
C THR A 160 6.83 17.69 -9.43
N ASN A 161 5.68 17.03 -9.29
CA ASN A 161 5.17 16.09 -10.29
C ASN A 161 3.96 16.62 -11.09
N LEU A 162 3.20 17.57 -10.54
CA LEU A 162 2.00 18.11 -11.18
C LEU A 162 2.28 18.74 -12.56
N PRO A 163 3.37 19.52 -12.78
CA PRO A 163 3.64 20.09 -14.10
C PRO A 163 3.73 19.02 -15.20
N ARG A 164 4.50 17.94 -14.96
CA ARG A 164 4.63 16.83 -15.90
C ARG A 164 3.33 16.09 -16.15
N ILE A 165 2.55 15.85 -15.10
CA ILE A 165 1.27 15.14 -15.21
C ILE A 165 0.30 15.94 -16.09
N VAL A 166 0.25 17.25 -15.90
CA VAL A 166 -0.62 18.14 -16.70
C VAL A 166 -0.14 18.23 -18.13
N GLU A 167 1.17 18.40 -18.39
CA GLU A 167 1.73 18.41 -19.75
C GLU A 167 1.34 17.16 -20.52
N ASN A 168 1.57 15.97 -19.94
CA ASN A 168 1.21 14.70 -20.56
C ASN A 168 -0.29 14.62 -20.85
N LYS A 169 -1.14 15.10 -19.91
CA LYS A 169 -2.60 15.06 -20.09
C LYS A 169 -3.09 16.05 -21.14
N VAL A 170 -2.51 17.24 -21.23
CA VAL A 170 -2.83 18.24 -22.26
C VAL A 170 -2.39 17.75 -23.64
N GLU A 171 -1.22 17.12 -23.76
CA GLU A 171 -0.78 16.50 -25.01
C GLU A 171 -1.75 15.41 -25.48
N GLU A 172 -2.20 14.53 -24.58
CA GLU A 172 -3.25 13.54 -24.87
C GLU A 172 -4.56 14.20 -25.36
N GLU A 173 -4.98 15.28 -24.70
CA GLU A 173 -6.19 16.03 -25.03
C GLU A 173 -6.11 16.76 -26.38
N VAL A 174 -4.98 17.42 -26.68
CA VAL A 174 -4.74 18.08 -27.97
C VAL A 174 -4.69 17.06 -29.11
N HIS A 175 -4.03 15.92 -28.89
CA HIS A 175 -3.98 14.85 -29.87
C HIS A 175 -5.35 14.19 -30.10
N ARG A 176 -6.19 14.11 -29.06
CA ARG A 176 -7.59 13.67 -29.21
C ARG A 176 -8.41 14.67 -30.02
N ILE A 177 -8.28 15.97 -29.75
CA ILE A 177 -9.02 17.04 -30.45
C ILE A 177 -8.57 17.14 -31.91
N SER A 178 -7.27 17.03 -32.19
CA SER A 178 -6.74 17.08 -33.56
C SER A 178 -7.22 15.91 -34.41
N ARG A 179 -7.36 14.72 -33.80
CA ARG A 179 -7.96 13.56 -34.45
C ARG A 179 -9.48 13.68 -34.61
N GLY A 180 -10.17 14.26 -33.62
CA GLY A 180 -11.63 14.40 -33.62
C GLY A 180 -12.16 15.54 -34.51
N ARG A 181 -11.35 16.55 -34.83
CA ARG A 181 -11.73 17.68 -35.70
C ARG A 181 -11.51 17.40 -37.21
N GLY A 182 -10.88 16.28 -37.56
CA GLY A 182 -10.55 15.89 -38.94
C GLY A 182 -11.61 15.03 -39.65
N VAL A 183 -12.80 14.87 -39.08
CA VAL A 183 -13.94 14.13 -39.67
C VAL A 183 -15.13 15.05 -39.83
#